data_AF-A0A150FX39-F1
#
_entry.id   AF-A0A150FX39-F1
#
_cell.length_a   1.000
_cell.length_b   1.000
_cell.length_c   1.000
_cell.angle_alpha   90.00
_cell.angle_beta   90.00
_cell.angle_gamma   90.00
#
_symmetry.space_group_name_H-M   'P 1'
#
loop_
_entity.id
_entity.type
_entity.pdbx_description
1 polymer ?
#
loop_
_entity_poly.entity_id
_entity_poly.type
_entity_poly.pdbx_seq_one_letter_code
_entity_poly.pdbx_strand_id
1 'polypeptide(L)'
;MDASADFYNLVDVYLDAVFHPRCVQDRRVFEQEGWHFEADAKEEPLSFKGVVFNEMKGVYSSPDSLFYRITQQALFPDNTYRHDSGGDPEVIPDLTYDKFQQFHAKYYHPSNAR
;
A
#
# COMPACT_ATOMS: atom_id res chain seq x y z
N MET A 1 10.26 -17.66 -28.37
CA MET A 1 9.21 -17.46 -27.35
C MET A 1 7.93 -17.19 -28.10
N ASP A 2 6.90 -18.00 -27.86
CA ASP A 2 5.56 -17.70 -28.37
C ASP A 2 4.98 -16.56 -27.51
N ALA A 3 4.82 -15.38 -28.12
CA ALA A 3 4.32 -14.19 -27.44
C ALA A 3 2.91 -14.40 -26.85
N SER A 4 2.12 -15.31 -27.43
CA SER A 4 0.80 -15.68 -26.90
C SER A 4 0.93 -16.44 -25.58
N ALA A 5 1.84 -17.40 -25.49
CA ALA A 5 2.07 -18.18 -24.28
C ALA A 5 2.55 -17.31 -23.11
N ASP A 6 3.45 -16.36 -23.38
CA ASP A 6 3.96 -15.43 -22.36
C ASP A 6 2.85 -14.52 -21.80
N PHE A 7 1.97 -14.03 -22.68
CA PHE A 7 0.80 -13.25 -22.27
C PHE A 7 -0.10 -14.02 -21.30
N TYR A 8 -0.47 -15.27 -21.62
CA TYR A 8 -1.34 -16.06 -20.73
C TYR A 8 -0.66 -16.43 -19.41
N ASN A 9 0.65 -16.68 -19.41
CA ASN A 9 1.40 -16.90 -18.17
C ASN A 9 1.33 -15.67 -17.25
N LEU A 10 1.47 -14.46 -17.79
CA LEU A 10 1.33 -13.23 -17.02
C LEU A 10 -0.11 -13.03 -16.53
N VAL A 11 -1.10 -13.29 -17.37
CA VAL A 11 -2.52 -13.22 -16.98
C VAL A 11 -2.80 -14.11 -15.77
N ASP A 12 -2.33 -15.36 -15.78
CA ASP A 12 -2.53 -16.30 -14.68
C ASP A 12 -1.91 -15.78 -13.37
N VAL A 13 -0.67 -15.30 -13.43
CA VAL A 13 0.02 -14.74 -12.25
C VAL A 13 -0.70 -13.51 -11.71
N TYR A 14 -1.14 -12.60 -12.58
CA TYR A 14 -1.81 -11.37 -12.14
C TYR A 14 -3.20 -11.64 -11.57
N LEU A 15 -3.99 -12.52 -12.18
CA LEU A 15 -5.32 -12.85 -11.66
C LEU A 15 -5.22 -13.51 -10.28
N ASP A 16 -4.27 -14.42 -10.07
CA ASP A 16 -4.08 -15.03 -8.75
C ASP A 16 -3.56 -14.00 -7.72
N ALA A 17 -2.62 -13.14 -8.10
CA ALA A 17 -2.12 -12.09 -7.21
C ALA A 17 -3.20 -11.07 -6.82
N VAL A 18 -4.15 -10.76 -7.70
CA VAL A 18 -5.25 -9.83 -7.43
C VAL A 18 -6.30 -10.45 -6.51
N PHE A 19 -6.74 -11.67 -6.80
CA PHE A 19 -7.88 -12.30 -6.11
C PHE A 19 -7.48 -13.15 -4.90
N HIS A 20 -6.29 -13.74 -4.90
CA HIS A 20 -5.77 -14.59 -3.81
C HIS A 20 -4.36 -14.18 -3.34
N PRO A 21 -4.11 -12.88 -3.03
CA PRO A 21 -2.77 -12.44 -2.69
C PRO A 21 -2.25 -13.09 -1.41
N ARG A 22 -0.96 -13.43 -1.40
CA ARG A 22 -0.29 -13.93 -0.19
C ARG A 22 -0.29 -12.93 0.96
N CYS A 23 -0.27 -11.62 0.67
CA CYS A 23 -0.21 -10.58 1.69
C CYS A 23 -1.48 -10.46 2.53
N VAL A 24 -2.62 -11.06 2.13
CA VAL A 24 -3.81 -11.13 3.00
C VAL A 24 -3.82 -12.37 3.91
N GLN A 25 -2.89 -13.30 3.72
CA GLN A 25 -2.75 -14.51 4.54
C GLN A 25 -1.46 -14.53 5.37
N ASP A 26 -0.40 -13.88 4.89
CA ASP A 26 0.91 -13.80 5.53
C ASP A 26 1.22 -12.37 5.97
N ARG A 27 1.08 -12.13 7.29
CA ARG A 27 1.34 -10.83 7.93
C ARG A 27 2.74 -10.28 7.65
N ARG A 28 3.75 -11.15 7.45
CA ARG A 28 5.13 -10.71 7.21
C ARG A 28 5.26 -9.96 5.89
N VAL A 29 4.47 -10.34 4.88
CA VAL A 29 4.45 -9.63 3.59
C VAL A 29 3.84 -8.24 3.77
N PHE A 30 2.77 -8.12 4.55
CA PHE A 30 2.20 -6.82 4.91
C PHE A 30 3.19 -5.95 5.69
N GLU A 31 3.90 -6.52 6.67
CA GLU A 31 4.87 -5.78 7.50
C GLU A 31 6.08 -5.31 6.68
N GLN A 32 6.59 -6.15 5.78
CA GLN A 32 7.68 -5.80 4.89
C GLN A 32 7.31 -4.69 3.91
N GLU A 33 6.19 -4.86 3.19
CA GLU A 33 5.78 -3.92 2.14
C GLU A 33 5.13 -2.65 2.70
N GLY A 34 4.33 -2.77 3.75
CA GLY A 34 3.62 -1.66 4.39
C GLY A 34 4.50 -0.94 5.41
N TRP A 35 4.44 -1.42 6.65
CA TRP A 35 5.24 -0.88 7.75
C TRP A 35 5.42 -1.88 8.90
N HIS A 36 6.49 -1.73 9.68
CA HIS A 36 6.74 -2.42 10.94
C HIS A 36 7.76 -1.65 11.80
N PHE A 37 7.93 -2.10 13.05
CA PHE A 37 9.04 -1.69 13.91
C PHE A 37 10.26 -2.57 13.68
N GLU A 38 11.43 -1.95 13.50
CA GLU A 38 12.72 -2.62 13.39
C GLU A 38 13.71 -2.05 14.42
N ALA A 39 14.52 -2.92 15.02
CA ALA A 39 15.69 -2.55 15.81
C ALA A 39 16.91 -3.26 15.23
N ASP A 40 17.96 -2.51 14.91
CA ASP A 40 19.20 -3.05 14.32
C ASP A 40 20.03 -3.82 15.36
N ALA A 41 19.87 -3.51 16.65
CA ALA A 41 20.42 -4.23 17.78
C ALA A 41 19.48 -4.24 18.99
N LYS A 42 19.69 -5.19 19.92
CA LYS A 42 18.82 -5.40 21.10
C LYS A 42 18.67 -4.17 22.01
N GLU A 43 19.66 -3.28 22.02
CA GLU A 43 19.70 -2.08 22.85
C GLU A 43 19.44 -0.78 22.06
N GLU A 44 19.19 -0.89 20.75
CA GLU A 44 18.91 0.27 19.92
C GLU A 44 17.41 0.63 19.93
N PRO A 45 17.08 1.92 19.79
CA PRO A 45 15.69 2.35 19.73
C PRO A 45 14.98 1.78 18.50
N LEU A 46 13.71 1.40 18.67
CA LEU A 46 12.87 0.96 17.56
C LEU A 46 12.68 2.10 16.55
N SER A 47 12.75 1.76 15.27
CA SER A 47 12.49 2.65 14.16
C SER A 47 11.36 2.11 13.29
N PHE A 48 10.65 3.00 12.60
CA PHE A 48 9.65 2.61 11.60
C PHE A 48 10.35 2.29 10.27
N LYS A 49 10.00 1.14 9.70
CA LYS A 49 10.51 0.63 8.41
C LYS A 49 9.35 0.05 7.60
N GLY A 50 9.58 -0.14 6.31
CA GLY A 50 8.59 -0.64 5.35
C GLY A 50 8.82 -0.03 3.98
N VAL A 51 8.47 -0.75 2.92
CA VAL A 51 8.68 -0.26 1.54
C VAL A 51 7.85 1.00 1.30
N VAL A 52 6.53 0.92 1.48
CA VAL A 52 5.59 2.03 1.29
C VAL A 52 5.86 3.16 2.29
N PHE A 53 6.15 2.84 3.56
CA PHE A 53 6.49 3.85 4.55
C PHE A 53 7.69 4.72 4.11
N ASN A 54 8.76 4.09 3.62
CA ASN A 54 9.95 4.81 3.15
C ASN A 54 9.72 5.55 1.84
N GLU A 55 8.96 4.95 0.91
CA GLU A 55 8.55 5.60 -0.35
C GLU A 55 7.79 6.90 -0.06
N MET A 56 6.78 6.83 0.82
CA MET A 56 5.94 7.99 1.14
C MET A 56 6.69 9.06 1.92
N LYS A 57 7.67 8.70 2.77
CA LYS A 57 8.60 9.70 3.34
C LYS A 57 9.38 10.44 2.24
N GLY A 58 9.79 9.74 1.18
CA GLY A 58 10.39 10.34 0.00
C GLY A 58 9.44 11.29 -0.72
N VAL A 59 8.21 10.86 -0.99
CA VAL A 59 7.17 11.69 -1.64
C VAL A 59 6.88 12.95 -0.83
N TYR A 60 6.79 12.85 0.51
CA TYR A 60 6.53 13.97 1.41
C TYR A 60 7.70 14.95 1.54
N SER A 61 8.90 14.58 1.08
CA SER A 61 10.05 15.49 0.99
C SER A 61 10.02 16.41 -0.24
N SER A 62 9.11 16.16 -1.20
CA SER A 62 8.96 16.97 -2.41
C SER A 62 7.93 18.10 -2.20
N PRO A 63 8.34 19.39 -2.38
CA PRO A 63 7.41 20.51 -2.31
C PRO A 63 6.28 20.44 -3.34
N ASP A 64 6.55 19.93 -4.54
CA ASP A 64 5.55 19.81 -5.60
C ASP A 64 4.46 18.79 -5.24
N SER A 65 4.87 17.65 -4.68
CA SER A 65 3.94 16.61 -4.20
C SER A 65 3.06 17.13 -3.07
N LEU A 66 3.67 17.87 -2.12
CA LEU A 66 2.95 18.51 -1.02
C LEU A 66 1.93 19.54 -1.54
N PHE A 67 2.33 20.38 -2.49
CA PHE A 67 1.46 21.39 -3.08
C PHE A 67 0.26 20.75 -3.81
N TYR A 68 0.52 19.71 -4.61
CA TYR A 68 -0.53 18.97 -5.31
C TYR A 68 -1.54 18.38 -4.32
N ARG A 69 -1.08 17.71 -3.26
CA ARG A 69 -1.95 17.12 -2.25
C ARG A 69 -2.79 18.18 -1.54
N ILE A 70 -2.18 19.25 -1.04
CA ILE A 70 -2.91 20.32 -0.32
C ILE A 70 -3.99 20.91 -1.23
N THR A 71 -3.69 21.09 -2.51
CA THR A 71 -4.66 21.59 -3.50
C THR A 71 -5.84 20.62 -3.66
N GLN A 72 -5.59 19.32 -3.82
CA GLN A 72 -6.66 18.30 -3.89
C GLN A 72 -7.54 18.30 -2.63
N GLN A 73 -6.91 18.36 -1.45
CA GLN A 73 -7.62 18.37 -0.17
C GLN A 73 -8.49 19.61 0.02
N ALA A 74 -8.02 20.77 -0.43
CA ALA A 74 -8.78 22.01 -0.38
C ALA A 74 -9.95 22.03 -1.37
N LEU A 75 -9.78 21.42 -2.55
CA LEU A 75 -10.81 21.38 -3.60
C LEU A 75 -11.92 20.35 -3.30
N PHE A 76 -11.57 19.23 -2.66
CA PHE A 76 -12.49 18.11 -2.44
C PHE A 76 -12.56 17.70 -0.95
N PRO A 77 -12.93 18.61 -0.03
CA PRO A 77 -12.88 18.34 1.40
C PRO A 77 -13.92 17.30 1.89
N ASP A 78 -15.00 17.09 1.12
CA ASP A 78 -16.18 16.33 1.57
C ASP A 78 -16.28 14.90 1.00
N ASN A 79 -15.24 14.44 0.29
CA ASN A 79 -15.21 13.09 -0.28
C ASN A 79 -13.85 12.42 -0.09
N THR A 80 -13.64 11.23 -0.66
CA THR A 80 -12.41 10.46 -0.48
C THR A 80 -11.16 11.14 -1.00
N TYR A 81 -11.26 12.11 -1.90
CA TYR A 81 -10.10 12.84 -2.45
C TYR A 81 -9.45 13.80 -1.44
N ARG A 82 -10.06 14.02 -0.27
CA ARG A 82 -9.39 14.66 0.88
C ARG A 82 -8.26 13.81 1.47
N HIS A 83 -8.22 12.51 1.19
CA HIS A 83 -7.25 11.60 1.76
C HIS A 83 -6.07 11.39 0.80
N ASP A 84 -4.87 11.20 1.34
CA ASP A 84 -3.73 10.73 0.56
C ASP A 84 -3.82 9.21 0.44
N SER A 85 -4.12 8.71 -0.77
CA SER A 85 -4.23 7.27 -1.02
C SER A 85 -2.87 6.55 -1.02
N GLY A 86 -1.76 7.26 -1.20
CA GLY A 86 -0.41 6.70 -1.06
C GLY A 86 -0.07 6.44 0.41
N GLY A 87 -0.66 7.22 1.31
CA GLY A 87 -0.51 7.09 2.75
C GLY A 87 0.40 8.16 3.34
N ASP A 88 -0.11 8.84 4.36
CA ASP A 88 0.69 9.78 5.14
C ASP A 88 1.65 9.02 6.06
N PRO A 89 2.98 9.26 6.04
CA PRO A 89 3.91 8.62 6.95
C PRO A 89 3.55 8.76 8.43
N GLU A 90 2.84 9.82 8.83
CA GLU A 90 2.37 9.99 10.20
C GLU A 90 1.20 9.06 10.56
N VAL A 91 0.46 8.57 9.56
CA VAL A 91 -0.77 7.77 9.74
C VAL A 91 -0.63 6.33 9.25
N ILE A 92 0.34 6.03 8.37
CA ILE A 92 0.65 4.66 7.91
C ILE A 92 0.80 3.69 9.10
N PRO A 93 1.49 4.04 10.20
CA PRO A 93 1.59 3.18 11.39
C PRO A 93 0.26 2.85 12.10
N ASP A 94 -0.85 3.53 11.78
CA ASP A 94 -2.18 3.21 12.33
C ASP A 94 -2.91 2.10 11.53
N LEU A 95 -2.36 1.70 10.38
CA LEU A 95 -2.90 0.63 9.56
C LEU A 95 -2.58 -0.73 10.20
N THR A 96 -3.61 -1.38 10.74
CA THR A 96 -3.53 -2.74 11.24
C THR A 96 -3.69 -3.75 10.11
N TYR A 97 -3.09 -4.94 10.27
CA TYR A 97 -3.27 -6.06 9.35
C TYR A 97 -4.74 -6.41 9.10
N ASP A 98 -5.59 -6.40 10.13
CA ASP A 98 -7.01 -6.71 9.97
C ASP A 98 -7.75 -5.70 9.08
N LYS A 99 -7.48 -4.40 9.26
CA LYS A 99 -8.00 -3.33 8.38
C LYS A 99 -7.53 -3.52 6.93
N PHE A 100 -6.27 -3.91 6.73
CA PHE A 100 -5.73 -4.22 5.41
C PHE A 100 -6.47 -5.40 4.76
N GLN A 101 -6.66 -6.50 5.49
CA GLN A 101 -7.43 -7.66 5.03
C GLN A 101 -8.88 -7.31 4.71
N GLN A 102 -9.54 -6.53 5.57
CA GLN A 102 -10.92 -6.08 5.37
C GLN A 102 -11.06 -5.19 4.13
N PHE A 103 -10.07 -4.33 3.86
CA PHE A 103 -10.05 -3.52 2.66
C PHE A 103 -10.00 -4.39 1.39
N HIS A 104 -9.10 -5.36 1.34
CA HIS A 104 -9.01 -6.31 0.22
C HIS A 104 -10.34 -7.07 0.06
N ALA A 105 -10.85 -7.68 1.13
CA ALA A 105 -12.11 -8.43 1.10
C ALA A 105 -13.30 -7.61 0.60
N LYS A 106 -13.34 -6.31 0.91
CA LYS A 106 -14.43 -5.42 0.49
C LYS A 106 -14.31 -5.00 -0.98
N TYR A 107 -13.10 -4.69 -1.47
CA TYR A 107 -12.93 -4.01 -2.76
C TYR A 107 -12.40 -4.90 -3.88
N TYR A 108 -11.77 -6.04 -3.58
CA TYR A 108 -11.18 -6.96 -4.56
C TYR A 108 -12.11 -8.14 -4.91
N HIS A 109 -13.39 -8.08 -4.53
CA HIS A 109 -14.37 -9.05 -4.99
C HIS A 109 -14.56 -8.94 -6.52
N PRO A 110 -14.65 -10.06 -7.28
CA PRO A 110 -14.74 -10.02 -8.75
C PRO A 110 -15.90 -9.17 -9.30
N SER A 111 -17.00 -9.02 -8.57
CA SER A 111 -18.12 -8.14 -8.99
C SER A 111 -17.75 -6.65 -9.04
N ASN A 112 -16.69 -6.25 -8.33
CA ASN A 112 -16.14 -4.90 -8.32
C ASN A 112 -14.95 -4.75 -9.29
N ALA A 113 -14.53 -5.82 -9.96
CA ALA A 113 -13.52 -5.79 -11.01
C ALA A 113 -14.14 -5.48 -12.39
N ARG A 114 -13.30 -5.08 -13.35
CA ARG A 114 -13.67 -4.74 -14.73
C ARG A 114 -12.67 -5.33 -15.71
#